data_AF-A0A193GIY5-F1
#
_entry.id   AF-A0A193GIY5-F1
#
_cell.length_a   1.000
_cell.length_b   1.000
_cell.length_c   1.000
_cell.angle_alpha   90.00
_cell.angle_beta   90.00
_cell.angle_gamma   90.00
#
_symmetry.space_group_name_H-M   'P 1'
#
loop_
_entity.id
_entity.type
_entity.pdbx_description
1 polymer ?
#
loop_
_entity_poly.entity_id
_entity_poly.type
_entity_poly.pdbx_seq_one_letter_code
_entity_poly.pdbx_strand_id
1 'polypeptide(L)'
;MGRTPYIDVDGVQRHPNGRISQSETVWTALQVLCAAQRAPVPPGGDSPLSSYLDIEVEPVGNPIFPPPAEYGDFLRNHAARAKAALEAEFAVLERSATLRQLIRFAVHAGRLGTDADHRWTLRVVPPAGFRDGLSVFRADFVPDKVQRALIVPSIESPLIAGRYFLAAEGAVTAVGASCATMHAIISILAGIEPRKHAAWMDGAGGIDPRRIREWGAGERGAVAYLVQRMVRELFPSGAPWLSALPFGDSNLASGPHPRLGLGRLNDETRRALNDIGGVNGVARYVRWQDEYLEGRCPLAEPLPAPGSASAPADAPTPAPRRKPGAGQ
;
A
#
# COMPACT_ATOMS: atom_id res chain seq x y z
N MET A 1 -16.73 22.02 -17.20
CA MET A 1 -16.89 20.84 -18.09
C MET A 1 -17.48 19.72 -17.25
N GLY A 2 -18.72 19.31 -17.53
CA GLY A 2 -19.31 18.12 -16.92
C GLY A 2 -18.56 16.89 -17.42
N ARG A 3 -18.21 15.98 -16.51
CA ARG A 3 -17.51 14.73 -16.86
C ARG A 3 -18.55 13.65 -17.16
N THR A 4 -18.18 12.71 -18.04
CA THR A 4 -18.91 11.48 -18.38
C THR A 4 -19.39 10.75 -17.11
N PRO A 5 -20.55 10.07 -17.12
CA PRO A 5 -20.99 9.23 -16.00
C PRO A 5 -19.87 8.30 -15.52
N TYR A 6 -19.72 8.16 -14.20
CA TYR A 6 -18.72 7.29 -13.61
C TYR A 6 -19.38 6.09 -12.92
N ILE A 7 -18.72 4.94 -13.04
CA ILE A 7 -19.09 3.70 -12.36
C ILE A 7 -17.99 3.42 -11.34
N ASP A 8 -18.36 3.14 -10.09
CA ASP A 8 -17.39 2.83 -9.06
C ASP A 8 -16.75 1.45 -9.28
N VAL A 9 -15.79 1.09 -8.42
CA VAL A 9 -15.10 -0.20 -8.56
C VAL A 9 -15.98 -1.43 -8.24
N ASP A 10 -17.22 -1.24 -7.81
CA ASP A 10 -18.22 -2.30 -7.62
C ASP A 10 -19.20 -2.39 -8.80
N GLY A 11 -18.98 -1.63 -9.87
CA GLY A 11 -19.88 -1.63 -11.03
C GLY A 11 -21.16 -0.84 -10.80
N VAL A 12 -21.24 -0.04 -9.73
CA VAL A 12 -22.43 0.77 -9.42
C VAL A 12 -22.29 2.15 -10.02
N GLN A 13 -23.30 2.57 -10.78
CA GLN A 13 -23.42 3.96 -11.22
C GLN A 13 -23.68 4.83 -10.01
N ARG A 14 -22.66 5.56 -9.58
CA ARG A 14 -22.77 6.58 -8.54
C ARG A 14 -23.05 7.91 -9.25
N HIS A 15 -23.97 8.69 -8.68
CA HIS A 15 -24.69 9.73 -9.40
C HIS A 15 -23.80 10.64 -10.28
N PRO A 16 -24.19 10.87 -11.54
CA PRO A 16 -23.49 11.77 -12.44
C PRO A 16 -23.97 13.20 -12.15
N ASN A 17 -23.09 14.08 -11.63
CA ASN A 17 -23.09 15.54 -11.83
C ASN A 17 -22.10 16.30 -10.91
N GLY A 18 -20.83 15.90 -10.80
CA GLY A 18 -19.91 16.89 -10.23
C GLY A 18 -18.44 16.57 -10.03
N ARG A 19 -17.90 17.38 -9.11
CA ARG A 19 -16.48 17.66 -8.91
C ARG A 19 -15.76 16.42 -8.39
N ILE A 20 -14.43 16.34 -8.55
CA ILE A 20 -13.59 15.26 -8.02
C ILE A 20 -13.85 14.96 -6.53
N SER A 21 -14.33 15.95 -5.78
CA SER A 21 -14.81 15.84 -4.40
C SER A 21 -15.91 14.80 -4.15
N GLN A 22 -16.62 14.38 -5.19
CA GLN A 22 -17.80 13.51 -5.11
C GLN A 22 -17.49 12.06 -5.49
N SER A 23 -16.25 11.77 -5.91
CA SER A 23 -15.75 10.41 -6.05
C SER A 23 -15.78 9.70 -4.69
N GLU A 24 -16.17 8.43 -4.65
CA GLU A 24 -16.29 7.70 -3.40
C GLU A 24 -14.91 7.49 -2.75
N THR A 25 -13.89 7.23 -3.57
CA THR A 25 -12.50 7.20 -3.14
C THR A 25 -12.11 8.47 -2.40
N VAL A 26 -12.40 9.63 -3.02
CA VAL A 26 -12.05 10.93 -2.46
C VAL A 26 -12.85 11.23 -1.20
N TRP A 27 -14.15 10.96 -1.22
CA TRP A 27 -15.03 11.17 -0.09
C TRP A 27 -14.62 10.32 1.12
N THR A 28 -14.50 9.01 0.94
CA THR A 28 -14.15 8.06 2.00
C THR A 28 -12.73 8.32 2.53
N ALA A 29 -11.76 8.57 1.65
CA ALA A 29 -10.40 8.92 2.07
C ALA A 29 -10.38 10.21 2.88
N LEU A 30 -11.12 11.25 2.47
CA LEU A 30 -11.18 12.51 3.20
C LEU A 30 -11.82 12.33 4.57
N GLN A 31 -12.92 11.57 4.66
CA GLN A 31 -13.57 11.26 5.94
C GLN A 31 -12.59 10.58 6.91
N VAL A 32 -11.87 9.56 6.44
CA VAL A 32 -10.87 8.86 7.25
C VAL A 32 -9.72 9.77 7.65
N LEU A 33 -9.15 10.55 6.73
CA LEU A 33 -8.06 11.47 7.04
C LEU A 33 -8.49 12.55 8.05
N CYS A 34 -9.65 13.15 7.87
CA CYS A 34 -10.18 14.15 8.81
C CYS A 34 -10.46 13.53 10.18
N ALA A 35 -11.02 12.33 10.24
CA ALA A 35 -11.25 11.62 11.50
C ALA A 35 -9.93 11.27 12.19
N ALA A 36 -8.93 10.81 11.43
CA ALA A 36 -7.61 10.45 11.95
C ALA A 36 -6.82 11.65 12.48
N GLN A 37 -6.93 12.82 11.84
CA GLN A 37 -6.35 14.06 12.34
C GLN A 37 -6.97 14.52 13.67
N ARG A 38 -8.24 14.19 13.91
CA ARG A 38 -8.97 14.55 15.14
C ARG A 38 -8.89 13.49 16.22
N ALA A 39 -8.35 12.31 15.92
CA ALA A 39 -8.25 11.22 16.89
C ALA A 39 -7.32 11.64 18.04
N PRO A 40 -7.76 11.51 19.31
CA PRO A 40 -6.93 11.84 20.45
C PRO A 40 -5.72 10.92 20.53
N VAL A 41 -4.62 11.44 21.08
CA VAL A 41 -3.47 10.61 21.47
C VAL A 41 -3.90 9.78 22.68
N PRO A 42 -3.70 8.44 22.68
CA PRO A 42 -4.02 7.61 23.84
C PRO A 42 -3.26 8.06 25.10
N PRO A 43 -3.77 7.79 26.32
CA PRO A 43 -3.12 8.19 27.58
C PRO A 43 -1.67 7.69 27.75
N GLY A 44 -1.33 6.56 27.10
CA GLY A 44 0.03 5.99 27.08
C GLY A 44 0.92 6.48 25.94
N GLY A 45 0.47 7.47 25.15
CA GLY A 45 1.15 7.93 23.94
C GLY A 45 0.92 7.03 22.73
N ASP A 46 1.77 7.19 21.71
CA ASP A 46 1.75 6.32 20.53
C ASP A 46 2.46 5.00 20.84
N SER A 47 1.70 3.90 20.82
CA SER A 47 2.31 2.57 20.81
C SER A 47 2.62 2.13 19.38
N PRO A 48 3.68 1.34 19.17
CA PRO A 48 3.98 0.79 17.85
C PRO A 48 2.85 -0.15 17.40
N LEU A 49 2.71 -0.29 16.08
CA LEU A 49 1.72 -1.17 15.44
C LEU A 49 1.84 -2.60 15.95
N SER A 50 3.06 -3.08 16.18
CA SER A 50 3.34 -4.42 16.71
C SER A 50 2.70 -4.68 18.09
N SER A 51 2.45 -3.66 18.91
CA SER A 51 1.74 -3.82 20.19
C SER A 51 0.28 -4.27 20.02
N TYR A 52 -0.33 -3.99 18.87
CA TYR A 52 -1.72 -4.34 18.59
C TYR A 52 -1.88 -5.64 17.80
N LEU A 53 -0.75 -6.27 17.41
CA LEU A 53 -0.73 -7.42 16.49
C LEU A 53 -0.01 -8.62 17.11
N ASP A 54 -0.66 -9.78 17.08
CA ASP A 54 -0.03 -11.07 17.34
C ASP A 54 0.47 -11.66 16.04
N ILE A 55 1.79 -11.86 15.91
CA ILE A 55 2.39 -12.39 14.69
C ILE A 55 2.40 -13.92 14.75
N GLU A 56 1.59 -14.55 13.91
CA GLU A 56 1.55 -15.99 13.69
C GLU A 56 2.17 -16.30 12.33
N VAL A 57 3.24 -17.08 12.28
CA VAL A 57 3.85 -17.49 11.01
C VAL A 57 3.40 -18.90 10.69
N GLU A 58 2.71 -19.07 9.56
CA GLU A 58 2.26 -20.38 9.14
C GLU A 58 3.45 -21.27 8.73
N PRO A 59 3.40 -22.58 9.05
CA PRO A 59 4.42 -23.50 8.58
C PRO A 59 4.39 -23.58 7.05
N VAL A 60 5.56 -23.73 6.45
CA VAL A 60 5.65 -23.95 5.01
C VAL A 60 5.07 -25.31 4.67
N GLY A 61 3.95 -25.32 3.95
CA GLY A 61 3.29 -26.54 3.49
C GLY A 61 4.01 -27.21 2.33
N ASN A 62 3.46 -28.35 1.87
CA ASN A 62 3.90 -28.97 0.62
C ASN A 62 3.53 -28.05 -0.55
N PRO A 63 4.50 -27.62 -1.38
CA PRO A 63 4.22 -26.68 -2.46
C PRO A 63 3.40 -27.37 -3.56
N ILE A 64 2.45 -26.64 -4.16
CA ILE A 64 1.63 -27.10 -5.29
C ILE A 64 2.46 -27.18 -6.59
N PHE A 65 3.55 -26.41 -6.65
CA PHE A 65 4.46 -26.32 -7.78
C PHE A 65 5.90 -26.68 -7.37
N PRO A 66 6.77 -27.11 -8.29
CA PRO A 66 8.16 -27.46 -7.96
C PRO A 66 8.86 -26.28 -7.26
N PRO A 67 9.46 -26.50 -6.08
CA PRO A 67 10.14 -25.43 -5.37
C PRO A 67 11.43 -25.00 -6.09
N PRO A 68 11.82 -23.72 -6.00
CA PRO A 68 13.13 -23.26 -6.46
C PRO A 68 14.26 -23.91 -5.64
N ALA A 69 15.49 -23.92 -6.18
CA ALA A 69 16.64 -24.56 -5.54
C ALA A 69 16.93 -24.04 -4.10
N GLU A 70 16.54 -22.81 -3.80
CA GLU A 70 16.73 -22.13 -2.50
C GLU A 70 15.68 -22.50 -1.45
N TYR A 71 14.69 -23.34 -1.78
CA TYR A 71 13.56 -23.65 -0.90
C TYR A 71 13.93 -24.36 0.40
N GLY A 72 15.03 -25.13 0.42
CA GLY A 72 15.51 -25.80 1.64
C GLY A 72 15.94 -24.81 2.74
N ASP A 73 16.50 -23.66 2.36
CA ASP A 73 16.89 -22.60 3.30
C ASP A 73 15.69 -21.78 3.77
N PHE A 74 14.71 -21.60 2.88
CA PHE A 74 13.42 -21.01 3.23
C PHE A 74 12.73 -21.83 4.34
N LEU A 75 12.63 -23.16 4.19
CA LEU A 75 11.99 -24.05 5.17
C LEU A 75 12.56 -23.95 6.59
N ARG A 76 13.89 -23.93 6.75
CA ARG A 76 14.54 -24.00 8.07
C ARG A 76 14.43 -22.71 8.89
N ASN A 77 14.39 -21.57 8.21
CA ASN A 77 14.49 -20.26 8.86
C ASN A 77 13.25 -19.38 8.65
N HIS A 78 12.21 -19.88 7.98
CA HIS A 78 11.02 -19.11 7.61
C HIS A 78 10.41 -18.34 8.77
N ALA A 79 10.10 -19.03 9.89
CA ALA A 79 9.40 -18.41 11.01
C ALA A 79 10.20 -17.25 11.63
N ALA A 80 11.48 -17.47 11.91
CA ALA A 80 12.34 -16.44 12.50
C ALA A 80 12.59 -15.26 11.55
N ARG A 81 12.87 -15.55 10.27
CA ARG A 81 13.14 -14.51 9.26
C ARG A 81 11.90 -13.72 8.89
N ALA A 82 10.76 -14.38 8.70
CA ALA A 82 9.50 -13.72 8.37
C ALA A 82 9.07 -12.76 9.49
N LYS A 83 9.18 -13.18 10.76
CA LYS A 83 8.89 -12.31 11.90
C LYS A 83 9.84 -11.11 11.94
N ALA A 84 11.14 -11.33 11.84
CA ALA A 84 12.13 -10.24 11.87
C ALA A 84 11.97 -9.26 10.69
N ALA A 85 11.68 -9.77 9.49
CA ALA A 85 11.44 -8.94 8.31
C ALA A 85 10.19 -8.07 8.45
N LEU A 86 9.13 -8.63 9.03
CA LEU A 86 7.88 -7.92 9.28
C LEU A 86 8.03 -6.84 10.37
N GLU A 87 8.73 -7.15 11.45
CA GLU A 87 9.06 -6.17 12.50
C GLU A 87 9.89 -5.01 11.94
N ALA A 88 10.89 -5.32 11.09
CA ALA A 88 11.68 -4.30 10.40
C ALA A 88 10.83 -3.46 9.45
N GLU A 89 9.90 -4.07 8.72
CA GLU A 89 8.95 -3.35 7.86
C GLU A 89 8.06 -2.41 8.68
N PHE A 90 7.51 -2.85 9.81
CA PHE A 90 6.69 -2.00 10.68
C PHE A 90 7.44 -0.80 11.20
N ALA A 91 8.71 -0.98 11.61
CA ALA A 91 9.55 0.13 12.04
C ALA A 91 9.76 1.17 10.91
N VAL A 92 9.84 0.74 9.64
CA VAL A 92 9.88 1.66 8.50
C VAL A 92 8.53 2.34 8.30
N LEU A 93 7.43 1.58 8.30
CA LEU A 93 6.09 2.09 8.04
C LEU A 93 5.63 3.12 9.10
N GLU A 94 5.99 2.92 10.37
CA GLU A 94 5.68 3.83 11.49
C GLU A 94 6.31 5.22 11.39
N ARG A 95 7.25 5.41 10.46
CA ARG A 95 7.76 6.74 10.12
C ARG A 95 6.75 7.58 9.35
N SER A 96 5.73 6.96 8.75
CA SER A 96 4.63 7.66 8.07
C SER A 96 3.73 8.35 9.10
N ALA A 97 3.55 9.65 8.92
CA ALA A 97 2.62 10.42 9.74
C ALA A 97 1.18 9.96 9.52
N THR A 98 0.82 9.65 8.27
CA THR A 98 -0.49 9.08 7.93
C THR A 98 -0.73 7.77 8.69
N LEU A 99 0.25 6.86 8.74
CA LEU A 99 0.08 5.60 9.48
C LEU A 99 -0.17 5.83 10.97
N ARG A 100 0.65 6.66 11.63
CA ARG A 100 0.50 6.94 13.07
C ARG A 100 -0.87 7.54 13.40
N GLN A 101 -1.36 8.46 12.56
CA GLN A 101 -2.70 9.02 12.71
C GLN A 101 -3.79 7.95 12.54
N LEU A 102 -3.62 7.05 11.58
CA LEU A 102 -4.55 5.93 11.36
C LEU A 102 -4.54 4.92 12.52
N ILE A 103 -3.39 4.67 13.16
CA ILE A 103 -3.30 3.84 14.38
C ILE A 103 -4.11 4.50 15.50
N ARG A 104 -3.89 5.79 15.79
CA ARG A 104 -4.66 6.53 16.81
C ARG A 104 -6.15 6.48 16.53
N PHE A 105 -6.53 6.68 15.27
CA PHE A 105 -7.91 6.60 14.84
C PHE A 105 -8.53 5.22 15.09
N ALA A 106 -7.80 4.16 14.73
CA ALA A 106 -8.25 2.80 14.93
C ALA A 106 -8.39 2.43 16.41
N VAL A 107 -7.47 2.90 17.27
CA VAL A 107 -7.57 2.76 18.72
C VAL A 107 -8.77 3.52 19.27
N HIS A 108 -8.93 4.80 18.89
CA HIS A 108 -10.05 5.62 19.34
C HIS A 108 -11.41 5.06 18.91
N ALA A 109 -11.46 4.45 17.72
CA ALA A 109 -12.65 3.79 17.19
C ALA A 109 -12.86 2.35 17.72
N GLY A 110 -12.02 1.87 18.65
CA GLY A 110 -12.13 0.52 19.23
C GLY A 110 -11.80 -0.62 18.26
N ARG A 111 -11.18 -0.33 17.10
CA ARG A 111 -10.77 -1.35 16.12
C ARG A 111 -9.47 -2.04 16.51
N LEU A 112 -8.57 -1.33 17.18
CA LEU A 112 -7.34 -1.88 17.76
C LEU A 112 -7.42 -1.85 19.29
N GLY A 113 -6.97 -2.93 19.93
CA GLY A 113 -6.76 -3.02 21.37
C GLY A 113 -5.48 -3.79 21.68
N THR A 114 -4.96 -3.62 22.89
CA THR A 114 -3.74 -4.28 23.37
C THR A 114 -4.03 -5.47 24.27
N ASP A 115 -5.27 -5.63 24.73
CA ASP A 115 -5.70 -6.81 25.47
C ASP A 115 -5.89 -8.01 24.52
N ALA A 116 -5.81 -9.23 25.07
CA ALA A 116 -5.82 -10.45 24.27
C ALA A 116 -7.10 -10.64 23.43
N ASP A 117 -8.24 -10.09 23.88
CA ASP A 117 -9.52 -10.23 23.19
C ASP A 117 -9.69 -9.21 22.06
N HIS A 118 -8.92 -8.12 22.08
CA HIS A 118 -8.97 -7.04 21.09
C HIS A 118 -7.68 -6.88 20.26
N ARG A 119 -6.66 -7.71 20.47
CA ARG A 119 -5.53 -7.79 19.53
C ARG A 119 -5.94 -8.45 18.22
N TRP A 120 -5.25 -8.10 17.15
CA TRP A 120 -5.43 -8.75 15.85
C TRP A 120 -4.33 -9.78 15.64
N THR A 121 -4.67 -10.94 15.10
CA THR A 121 -3.67 -11.93 14.68
C THR A 121 -3.24 -11.65 13.25
N LEU A 122 -1.97 -11.34 13.05
CA LEU A 122 -1.35 -11.22 11.74
C LEU A 122 -0.77 -12.58 11.32
N ARG A 123 -1.47 -13.27 10.43
CA ARG A 123 -1.07 -14.57 9.89
C ARG A 123 -0.20 -14.40 8.66
N VAL A 124 1.08 -14.68 8.82
CA VAL A 124 2.07 -14.62 7.75
C VAL A 124 2.07 -15.94 7.00
N VAL A 125 1.61 -15.92 5.75
CA VAL A 125 1.51 -17.10 4.91
C VAL A 125 2.71 -17.22 3.97
N PRO A 126 3.33 -18.41 3.83
CA PRO A 126 4.31 -18.66 2.80
C PRO A 126 3.64 -18.82 1.42
N PRO A 127 4.39 -18.64 0.31
CA PRO A 127 3.90 -19.00 -1.01
C PRO A 127 3.49 -20.47 -1.04
N ALA A 128 2.34 -20.75 -1.64
CA ALA A 128 1.89 -22.11 -1.91
C ALA A 128 2.62 -22.75 -3.10
N GLY A 129 3.42 -21.97 -3.83
CA GLY A 129 4.29 -22.41 -4.90
C GLY A 129 4.76 -21.21 -5.73
N PHE A 130 5.38 -21.50 -6.87
CA PHE A 130 5.92 -20.49 -7.76
C PHE A 130 5.49 -20.76 -9.20
N ARG A 131 5.17 -19.69 -9.94
CA ARG A 131 4.86 -19.71 -11.37
C ARG A 131 5.66 -18.61 -12.05
N ASP A 132 6.51 -19.00 -12.99
CA ASP A 132 7.42 -18.08 -13.69
C ASP A 132 8.27 -17.22 -12.73
N GLY A 133 8.73 -17.82 -11.62
CA GLY A 133 9.51 -17.15 -10.58
C GLY A 133 8.73 -16.19 -9.69
N LEU A 134 7.41 -16.05 -9.89
CA LEU A 134 6.51 -15.29 -9.02
C LEU A 134 5.84 -16.20 -7.99
N SER A 135 5.54 -15.65 -6.82
CA SER A 135 4.89 -16.37 -5.73
C SER A 135 3.39 -16.50 -5.96
N VAL A 136 2.88 -17.72 -5.77
CA VAL A 136 1.45 -18.04 -5.82
C VAL A 136 0.95 -18.29 -4.41
N PHE A 137 -0.17 -17.67 -4.03
CA PHE A 137 -0.78 -17.82 -2.71
C PHE A 137 -2.20 -18.42 -2.84
N ARG A 138 -2.62 -19.20 -1.84
CA ARG A 138 -3.97 -19.78 -1.79
C ARG A 138 -5.01 -18.84 -1.19
N ALA A 139 -4.56 -17.91 -0.35
CA ALA A 139 -5.42 -17.03 0.42
C ALA A 139 -5.47 -15.63 -0.19
N ASP A 140 -6.62 -14.99 -0.05
CA ASP A 140 -6.73 -13.55 -0.26
C ASP A 140 -6.21 -12.81 0.97
N PHE A 141 -5.46 -11.73 0.74
CA PHE A 141 -4.90 -10.87 1.78
C PHE A 141 -5.96 -9.88 2.31
N VAL A 142 -7.04 -10.43 2.88
CA VAL A 142 -8.18 -9.67 3.39
C VAL A 142 -8.33 -9.83 4.91
N PRO A 143 -8.85 -8.81 5.62
CA PRO A 143 -9.15 -8.94 7.04
C PRO A 143 -10.33 -9.88 7.30
N ASP A 144 -10.17 -10.80 8.26
CA ASP A 144 -11.25 -11.54 8.89
C ASP A 144 -11.62 -10.86 10.21
N LYS A 145 -12.72 -10.11 10.19
CA LYS A 145 -13.21 -9.35 11.36
C LYS A 145 -13.76 -10.26 12.47
N VAL A 146 -14.22 -11.46 12.12
CA VAL A 146 -14.80 -12.40 13.10
C VAL A 146 -13.69 -13.04 13.91
N GLN A 147 -12.64 -13.49 13.23
CA GLN A 147 -11.47 -14.10 13.87
C GLN A 147 -10.44 -13.05 14.33
N ARG A 148 -10.68 -11.76 14.05
CA ARG A 148 -9.71 -10.66 14.19
C ARG A 148 -8.35 -11.04 13.60
N ALA A 149 -8.36 -11.68 12.44
CA ALA A 149 -7.17 -12.15 11.76
C ALA A 149 -6.92 -11.37 10.48
N LEU A 150 -5.65 -11.15 10.16
CA LEU A 150 -5.21 -10.56 8.91
C LEU A 150 -4.22 -11.51 8.25
N ILE A 151 -4.57 -11.99 7.05
CA ILE A 151 -3.66 -12.84 6.26
C ILE A 151 -2.76 -11.93 5.42
N VAL A 152 -1.45 -12.09 5.56
CA VAL A 152 -0.45 -11.34 4.79
C VAL A 152 0.62 -12.27 4.22
N PRO A 153 1.16 -11.97 3.03
CA PRO A 153 2.25 -12.76 2.49
C PRO A 153 3.53 -12.57 3.32
N SER A 154 4.36 -13.61 3.39
CA SER A 154 5.71 -13.47 3.91
C SER A 154 6.49 -12.42 3.09
N ILE A 155 7.05 -11.42 3.78
CA ILE A 155 7.73 -10.25 3.18
C ILE A 155 8.92 -10.65 2.32
N GLU A 156 9.56 -11.76 2.64
CA GLU A 156 10.70 -12.30 1.89
C GLU A 156 10.30 -13.00 0.59
N SER A 157 8.99 -13.12 0.32
CA SER A 157 8.51 -13.74 -0.90
C SER A 157 8.82 -12.87 -2.12
N PRO A 158 9.16 -13.48 -3.27
CA PRO A 158 9.11 -12.80 -4.57
C PRO A 158 7.76 -12.10 -4.83
N LEU A 159 7.74 -11.32 -5.90
CA LEU A 159 6.53 -10.64 -6.37
C LEU A 159 5.39 -11.64 -6.62
N ILE A 160 4.16 -11.20 -6.39
CA ILE A 160 2.96 -12.03 -6.37
C ILE A 160 2.42 -12.22 -7.79
N ALA A 161 2.17 -13.47 -8.17
CA ALA A 161 1.56 -13.83 -9.44
C ALA A 161 0.07 -13.49 -9.48
N GLY A 162 -0.45 -13.16 -10.67
CA GLY A 162 -1.89 -12.92 -10.89
C GLY A 162 -2.44 -11.61 -10.30
N ARG A 163 -1.57 -10.73 -9.76
CA ARG A 163 -1.95 -9.40 -9.27
C ARG A 163 -0.99 -8.36 -9.81
N TYR A 164 -1.44 -7.59 -10.79
CA TYR A 164 -0.64 -6.60 -11.50
C TYR A 164 -1.29 -5.23 -11.44
N PHE A 165 -0.49 -4.19 -11.14
CA PHE A 165 -0.96 -2.82 -11.16
C PHE A 165 -0.34 -2.04 -12.32
N LEU A 166 -1.14 -1.17 -12.95
CA LEU A 166 -0.67 -0.27 -14.01
C LEU A 166 0.26 0.79 -13.42
N ALA A 167 1.45 0.98 -13.99
CA ALA A 167 2.43 1.99 -13.62
C ALA A 167 2.36 3.24 -14.53
N ALA A 168 3.03 4.32 -14.12
CA ALA A 168 3.00 5.62 -14.81
C ALA A 168 3.46 5.58 -16.28
N GLU A 169 4.30 4.61 -16.63
CA GLU A 169 4.82 4.42 -17.99
C GLU A 169 3.99 3.44 -18.83
N GLY A 170 2.88 2.93 -18.30
CA GLY A 170 2.02 1.97 -18.98
C GLY A 170 2.48 0.51 -18.88
N ALA A 171 3.61 0.25 -18.23
CA ALA A 171 3.95 -1.09 -17.76
C ALA A 171 2.95 -1.55 -16.70
N VAL A 172 2.80 -2.86 -16.55
CA VAL A 172 2.10 -3.44 -15.40
C VAL A 172 3.10 -4.16 -14.51
N THR A 173 3.00 -3.93 -13.20
CA THR A 173 3.98 -4.42 -12.24
C THR A 173 3.31 -5.40 -11.28
N ALA A 174 3.93 -6.56 -11.10
CA ALA A 174 3.52 -7.54 -10.10
C ALA A 174 3.56 -6.94 -8.69
N VAL A 175 2.53 -7.21 -7.90
CA VAL A 175 2.42 -6.70 -6.53
C VAL A 175 3.44 -7.38 -5.63
N GLY A 176 4.24 -6.62 -4.89
CA GLY A 176 5.13 -7.15 -3.87
C GLY A 176 4.42 -7.46 -2.54
N ALA A 177 5.02 -8.32 -1.72
CA ALA A 177 4.48 -8.71 -0.41
C ALA A 177 4.19 -7.49 0.48
N SER A 178 5.14 -6.55 0.58
CA SER A 178 4.98 -5.27 1.30
C SER A 178 3.75 -4.47 0.86
N CYS A 179 3.48 -4.42 -0.44
CA CYS A 179 2.31 -3.69 -0.96
C CYS A 179 1.01 -4.37 -0.53
N ALA A 180 0.93 -5.70 -0.58
CA ALA A 180 -0.23 -6.45 -0.08
C ALA A 180 -0.41 -6.26 1.43
N THR A 181 0.67 -6.35 2.22
CA THR A 181 0.67 -6.12 3.67
C THR A 181 0.17 -4.72 4.02
N MET A 182 0.63 -3.68 3.33
CA MET A 182 0.15 -2.31 3.55
C MET A 182 -1.35 -2.16 3.26
N HIS A 183 -1.86 -2.72 2.16
CA HIS A 183 -3.30 -2.67 1.87
C HIS A 183 -4.13 -3.36 2.97
N ALA A 184 -3.68 -4.54 3.40
CA ALA A 184 -4.31 -5.34 4.45
C ALA A 184 -4.36 -4.57 5.79
N ILE A 185 -3.24 -3.99 6.22
CA ILE A 185 -3.15 -3.18 7.44
C ILE A 185 -4.03 -1.94 7.35
N ILE A 186 -3.92 -1.18 6.26
CA ILE A 186 -4.67 0.07 6.09
C ILE A 186 -6.18 -0.18 6.08
N SER A 187 -6.62 -1.31 5.55
CA SER A 187 -8.02 -1.72 5.60
C SER A 187 -8.55 -1.83 7.03
N ILE A 188 -7.79 -2.45 7.93
CA ILE A 188 -8.16 -2.55 9.36
C ILE A 188 -8.13 -1.17 10.03
N LEU A 189 -7.04 -0.41 9.83
CA LEU A 189 -6.87 0.87 10.50
C LEU A 189 -7.95 1.88 10.10
N ALA A 190 -8.24 1.96 8.80
CA ALA A 190 -9.27 2.83 8.26
C ALA A 190 -10.70 2.30 8.50
N GLY A 191 -10.85 1.00 8.83
CA GLY A 191 -12.15 0.35 8.93
C GLY A 191 -12.85 0.18 7.58
N ILE A 192 -12.08 0.09 6.49
CA ILE A 192 -12.56 -0.01 5.12
C ILE A 192 -12.26 -1.42 4.60
N GLU A 193 -13.23 -2.09 4.00
CA GLU A 193 -13.00 -3.39 3.39
C GLU A 193 -12.26 -3.25 2.05
N PRO A 194 -11.23 -4.08 1.78
CA PRO A 194 -10.65 -4.18 0.45
C PRO A 194 -11.75 -4.59 -0.54
N ARG A 195 -11.92 -3.83 -1.61
CA ARG A 195 -12.93 -4.17 -2.61
C ARG A 195 -12.45 -5.33 -3.48
N LYS A 196 -13.38 -6.23 -3.79
CA LYS A 196 -13.09 -7.48 -4.52
C LYS A 196 -13.05 -7.30 -6.04
N HIS A 197 -13.42 -6.13 -6.56
CA HIS A 197 -13.45 -5.79 -7.99
C HIS A 197 -14.21 -6.80 -8.87
N ALA A 198 -15.10 -7.61 -8.29
CA ALA A 198 -15.75 -8.72 -8.99
C ALA A 198 -16.54 -8.27 -10.23
N ALA A 199 -17.16 -7.09 -10.18
CA ALA A 199 -17.91 -6.53 -11.31
C ALA A 199 -17.02 -6.21 -12.53
N TRP A 200 -15.71 -6.01 -12.32
CA TRP A 200 -14.72 -5.71 -13.34
C TRP A 200 -14.11 -6.96 -13.97
N MET A 201 -14.25 -8.12 -13.33
CA MET A 201 -13.55 -9.34 -13.72
C MET A 201 -14.32 -10.12 -14.79
N ASP A 202 -13.56 -10.75 -15.69
CA ASP A 202 -14.04 -11.77 -16.61
C ASP A 202 -14.12 -13.15 -15.91
N GLY A 203 -14.64 -14.16 -16.62
CA GLY A 203 -14.71 -15.53 -16.11
C GLY A 203 -13.35 -16.22 -15.93
N ALA A 204 -12.25 -15.61 -16.39
CA ALA A 204 -10.88 -16.09 -16.22
C ALA A 204 -10.15 -15.42 -15.04
N GLY A 205 -10.82 -14.49 -14.33
CA GLY A 205 -10.28 -13.81 -13.16
C GLY A 205 -9.39 -12.59 -13.47
N GLY A 206 -9.32 -12.15 -14.72
CA GLY A 206 -8.70 -10.87 -15.09
C GLY A 206 -9.73 -9.79 -15.35
N ILE A 207 -9.30 -8.55 -15.59
CA ILE A 207 -10.20 -7.43 -15.88
C ILE A 207 -10.80 -7.56 -17.28
N ASP A 208 -12.13 -7.53 -17.41
CA ASP A 208 -12.82 -7.52 -18.70
C ASP A 208 -12.56 -6.18 -19.43
N PRO A 209 -11.91 -6.18 -20.61
CA PRO A 209 -11.67 -4.96 -21.38
C PRO A 209 -12.94 -4.18 -21.75
N ARG A 210 -14.10 -4.84 -21.85
CA ARG A 210 -15.39 -4.16 -22.11
C ARG A 210 -15.77 -3.25 -20.95
N ARG A 211 -15.55 -3.71 -19.71
CA ARG A 211 -15.78 -2.90 -18.50
C ARG A 211 -14.91 -1.65 -18.48
N ILE A 212 -13.67 -1.74 -18.95
CA ILE A 212 -12.81 -0.55 -19.05
C ILE A 212 -13.39 0.50 -20.00
N ARG A 213 -13.93 0.09 -21.15
CA ARG A 213 -14.55 1.02 -22.11
C ARG A 213 -15.84 1.62 -21.57
N GLU A 214 -16.65 0.81 -20.91
CA GLU A 214 -17.94 1.23 -20.37
C GLU A 214 -17.80 2.13 -19.14
N TRP A 215 -16.85 1.81 -18.25
CA TRP A 215 -16.79 2.33 -16.88
C TRP A 215 -15.54 3.17 -16.58
N GLY A 216 -14.52 3.12 -17.45
CA GLY A 216 -13.23 3.78 -17.26
C GLY A 216 -12.16 2.86 -16.65
N ALA A 217 -11.12 3.43 -16.03
CA ALA A 217 -10.04 2.65 -15.41
C ALA A 217 -10.27 2.32 -13.92
N GLY A 218 -11.53 2.42 -13.47
CA GLY A 218 -11.95 2.30 -12.08
C GLY A 218 -11.46 3.46 -11.20
N GLU A 219 -12.07 3.64 -10.03
CA GLU A 219 -11.47 4.50 -9.01
C GLU A 219 -10.34 3.77 -8.27
N ARG A 220 -9.38 4.52 -7.73
CA ARG A 220 -8.30 3.92 -6.92
C ARG A 220 -8.81 3.25 -5.64
N GLY A 221 -9.93 3.70 -5.07
CA GLY A 221 -10.39 3.26 -3.75
C GLY A 221 -9.62 3.94 -2.61
N ALA A 222 -10.29 4.13 -1.48
CA ALA A 222 -9.73 4.87 -0.35
C ALA A 222 -8.52 4.17 0.30
N VAL A 223 -8.53 2.84 0.39
CA VAL A 223 -7.39 2.05 0.92
C VAL A 223 -6.14 2.27 0.07
N ALA A 224 -6.23 2.08 -1.26
CA ALA A 224 -5.07 2.24 -2.13
C ALA A 224 -4.57 3.69 -2.16
N TYR A 225 -5.46 4.69 -2.06
CA TYR A 225 -5.02 6.07 -1.86
C TYR A 225 -4.21 6.24 -0.57
N LEU A 226 -4.71 5.75 0.57
CA LEU A 226 -4.02 5.87 1.86
C LEU A 226 -2.67 5.15 1.84
N VAL A 227 -2.59 3.97 1.19
CA VAL A 227 -1.32 3.26 0.99
C VAL A 227 -0.35 4.10 0.14
N GLN A 228 -0.78 4.62 -1.00
CA GLN A 228 0.07 5.47 -1.85
C GLN A 228 0.50 6.75 -1.13
N ARG A 229 -0.37 7.32 -0.30
CA ARG A 229 -0.06 8.45 0.55
C ARG A 229 1.08 8.11 1.51
N MET A 230 1.00 6.98 2.23
CA MET A 230 2.09 6.53 3.10
C MET A 230 3.39 6.27 2.32
N VAL A 231 3.29 5.61 1.16
CA VAL A 231 4.46 5.34 0.31
C VAL A 231 5.14 6.65 -0.09
N ARG A 232 4.39 7.70 -0.46
CA ARG A 232 4.95 9.02 -0.80
C ARG A 232 5.58 9.73 0.40
N GLU A 233 5.06 9.53 1.61
CA GLU A 233 5.68 10.05 2.84
C GLU A 233 7.02 9.38 3.16
N LEU A 234 7.12 8.08 2.89
CA LEU A 234 8.31 7.28 3.18
C LEU A 234 9.35 7.32 2.06
N PHE A 235 8.88 7.40 0.82
CA PHE A 235 9.67 7.31 -0.41
C PHE A 235 9.18 8.37 -1.40
N PRO A 236 9.60 9.65 -1.26
CA PRO A 236 9.11 10.74 -2.10
C PRO A 236 9.32 10.55 -3.61
N SER A 237 10.35 9.78 -4.00
CA SER A 237 10.65 9.43 -5.39
C SER A 237 10.05 8.09 -5.83
N GLY A 238 9.33 7.40 -4.95
CA GLY A 238 8.67 6.13 -5.27
C GLY A 238 7.51 6.37 -6.23
N ALA A 239 7.54 5.74 -7.40
CA ALA A 239 6.46 5.83 -8.38
C ALA A 239 5.29 4.91 -7.96
N PRO A 240 4.13 5.45 -7.54
CA PRO A 240 2.98 4.62 -7.23
C PRO A 240 2.36 4.07 -8.52
N TRP A 241 1.63 2.96 -8.38
CA TRP A 241 0.72 2.50 -9.43
C TRP A 241 -0.36 3.55 -9.74
N LEU A 242 -0.81 3.62 -10.98
CA LEU A 242 -1.85 4.53 -11.45
C LEU A 242 -3.26 3.99 -11.27
N SER A 243 -3.45 2.67 -11.36
CA SER A 243 -4.77 2.06 -11.20
C SER A 243 -4.72 1.02 -10.09
N ALA A 244 -5.75 1.04 -9.24
CA ALA A 244 -5.96 0.01 -8.24
C ALA A 244 -6.69 -1.21 -8.83
N LEU A 245 -7.06 -1.21 -10.12
CA LEU A 245 -7.58 -2.40 -10.77
C LEU A 245 -6.49 -3.50 -10.74
N PRO A 246 -6.76 -4.66 -10.14
CA PRO A 246 -5.82 -5.76 -10.11
C PRO A 246 -5.89 -6.50 -11.45
N PHE A 247 -5.07 -6.11 -12.42
CA PHE A 247 -4.95 -6.87 -13.66
C PHE A 247 -4.47 -8.29 -13.35
N GLY A 248 -5.09 -9.28 -13.98
CA GLY A 248 -4.75 -10.69 -13.85
C GLY A 248 -3.91 -11.19 -15.02
N ASP A 249 -3.57 -12.49 -15.02
CA ASP A 249 -2.75 -13.08 -16.09
C ASP A 249 -3.41 -12.98 -17.47
N SER A 250 -4.74 -13.09 -17.54
CA SER A 250 -5.49 -13.00 -18.81
C SER A 250 -5.36 -11.62 -19.48
N ASN A 251 -4.98 -10.59 -18.71
CA ASN A 251 -4.77 -9.24 -19.21
C ASN A 251 -3.38 -9.01 -19.80
N LEU A 252 -2.47 -9.98 -19.69
CA LEU A 252 -1.08 -9.82 -20.11
C LEU A 252 -0.83 -10.40 -21.50
N ALA A 253 0.00 -9.73 -22.30
CA ALA A 253 0.46 -10.25 -23.58
C ALA A 253 1.43 -11.44 -23.39
N SER A 254 2.21 -11.38 -22.31
CA SER A 254 3.13 -12.42 -21.86
C SER A 254 3.27 -12.34 -20.35
N GLY A 255 3.69 -13.44 -19.71
CA GLY A 255 4.05 -13.42 -18.30
C GLY A 255 5.06 -12.29 -17.98
N PRO A 256 4.95 -11.67 -16.80
CA PRO A 256 5.86 -10.60 -16.38
C PRO A 256 7.28 -11.13 -16.17
N HIS A 257 8.28 -10.25 -16.25
CA HIS A 257 9.66 -10.62 -15.99
C HIS A 257 9.83 -11.13 -14.53
N PRO A 258 10.35 -12.35 -14.30
CA PRO A 258 10.38 -12.99 -12.99
C PRO A 258 11.04 -12.15 -11.88
N ARG A 259 12.10 -11.41 -12.21
CA ARG A 259 12.84 -10.58 -11.23
C ARG A 259 12.35 -9.14 -11.11
N LEU A 260 11.75 -8.61 -12.18
CA LEU A 260 11.38 -7.19 -12.23
C LEU A 260 9.87 -7.00 -12.01
N GLY A 261 9.09 -8.07 -12.16
CA GLY A 261 7.63 -8.03 -12.13
C GLY A 261 6.98 -7.27 -13.26
N LEU A 262 7.76 -6.79 -14.24
CA LEU A 262 7.27 -5.94 -15.33
C LEU A 262 6.66 -6.81 -16.43
N GLY A 263 5.38 -6.58 -16.70
CA GLY A 263 4.63 -7.15 -17.80
C GLY A 263 4.09 -6.08 -18.74
N ARG A 264 3.46 -6.54 -19.82
CA ARG A 264 2.75 -5.70 -20.78
C ARG A 264 1.31 -6.17 -20.89
N LEU A 265 0.38 -5.21 -20.95
CA LEU A 265 -1.01 -5.51 -21.26
C LEU A 265 -1.14 -6.13 -22.65
N ASN A 266 -2.06 -7.06 -22.79
CA ASN A 266 -2.47 -7.60 -24.08
C ASN A 266 -3.12 -6.49 -24.93
N ASP A 267 -3.27 -6.76 -26.23
CA ASP A 267 -3.80 -5.77 -27.17
C ASP A 267 -5.23 -5.35 -26.87
N GLU A 268 -6.06 -6.25 -26.33
CA GLU A 268 -7.46 -5.96 -26.07
C GLU A 268 -7.61 -4.98 -24.89
N THR A 269 -6.97 -5.29 -23.76
CA THR A 269 -6.94 -4.43 -22.56
C THR A 269 -6.24 -3.10 -22.85
N ARG A 270 -5.15 -3.12 -23.63
CA ARG A 270 -4.45 -1.90 -24.05
C ARG A 270 -5.34 -0.99 -24.90
N ARG A 271 -6.06 -1.55 -25.88
CA ARG A 271 -7.01 -0.76 -26.70
C ARG A 271 -8.12 -0.18 -25.84
N ALA A 272 -8.71 -0.97 -24.94
CA ALA A 272 -9.75 -0.49 -24.04
C ALA A 272 -9.27 0.68 -23.14
N LEU A 273 -8.04 0.62 -22.62
CA LEU A 273 -7.45 1.76 -21.90
C LEU A 273 -7.24 2.97 -22.82
N ASN A 274 -6.78 2.78 -24.05
CA ASN A 274 -6.59 3.88 -25.00
C ASN A 274 -7.91 4.58 -25.34
N ASP A 275 -9.02 3.84 -25.44
CA ASP A 275 -10.36 4.38 -25.71
C ASP A 275 -10.82 5.40 -24.64
N ILE A 276 -10.29 5.29 -23.41
CA ILE A 276 -10.59 6.20 -22.30
C ILE A 276 -9.47 7.24 -22.03
N GLY A 277 -8.57 7.45 -23.00
CA GLY A 277 -7.46 8.41 -22.92
C GLY A 277 -6.12 7.82 -22.47
N GLY A 278 -6.04 6.49 -22.38
CA GLY A 278 -4.81 5.75 -22.08
C GLY A 278 -4.25 6.02 -20.69
N VAL A 279 -2.98 5.64 -20.51
CA VAL A 279 -2.21 5.84 -19.27
C VAL A 279 -2.26 7.30 -18.81
N ASN A 280 -2.16 8.25 -19.74
CA ASN A 280 -2.23 9.69 -19.45
C ASN A 280 -3.60 10.12 -18.89
N GLY A 281 -4.69 9.52 -19.38
CA GLY A 281 -6.03 9.74 -18.85
C GLY A 281 -6.14 9.28 -17.40
N VAL A 282 -5.65 8.07 -17.10
CA VAL A 282 -5.62 7.51 -15.75
C VAL A 282 -4.74 8.35 -14.82
N ALA A 283 -3.54 8.70 -15.24
CA ALA A 283 -2.61 9.53 -14.46
C ALA A 283 -3.21 10.90 -14.10
N ARG A 284 -3.91 11.53 -15.06
CA ARG A 284 -4.61 12.80 -14.82
C ARG A 284 -5.73 12.64 -13.79
N TYR A 285 -6.46 11.53 -13.84
CA TYR A 285 -7.51 11.23 -12.87
C TYR A 285 -6.94 11.06 -11.45
N VAL A 286 -5.89 10.26 -11.30
CA VAL A 286 -5.18 10.08 -10.01
C VAL A 286 -4.68 11.42 -9.48
N ARG A 287 -4.03 12.22 -10.33
CA ARG A 287 -3.52 13.53 -9.94
C ARG A 287 -4.62 14.45 -9.42
N TRP A 288 -5.81 14.46 -10.04
CA TRP A 288 -6.93 15.26 -9.53
C TRP A 288 -7.42 14.80 -8.15
N GLN A 289 -7.41 13.49 -7.87
CA GLN A 289 -7.75 12.98 -6.54
C GLN A 289 -6.71 13.46 -5.51
N ASP A 290 -5.43 13.34 -5.86
CA ASP A 290 -4.31 13.74 -5.00
C ASP A 290 -4.34 15.25 -4.72
N GLU A 291 -4.41 16.10 -5.76
CA GLU A 291 -4.52 17.56 -5.63
C GLU A 291 -5.68 17.98 -4.71
N TYR A 292 -6.84 17.32 -4.85
CA TYR A 292 -8.01 17.63 -4.04
C TYR A 292 -7.84 17.25 -2.57
N LEU A 293 -7.31 16.05 -2.31
CA LEU A 293 -7.16 15.52 -0.96
C LEU A 293 -6.00 16.20 -0.24
N GLU A 294 -4.89 16.46 -0.91
CA GLU A 294 -3.72 17.15 -0.36
C GLU A 294 -4.00 18.62 -0.09
N GLY A 295 -4.83 19.28 -0.90
CA GLY A 295 -5.29 20.64 -0.61
C GLY A 295 -6.13 20.76 0.67
N ARG A 296 -6.63 19.65 1.23
CA ARG A 296 -7.42 19.62 2.49
C ARG A 296 -6.69 18.97 3.65
N CYS A 297 -5.95 17.90 3.35
CA CYS A 297 -5.15 17.15 4.28
C CYS A 297 -3.73 17.06 3.69
N PRO A 298 -2.90 18.11 3.86
CA PRO A 298 -1.54 18.14 3.31
C PRO A 298 -0.72 16.95 3.78
N LEU A 299 0.22 16.48 2.95
CA LEU A 299 1.23 15.52 3.38
C LEU A 299 2.04 16.12 4.53
N ALA A 300 2.43 15.31 5.50
CA ALA A 300 3.37 15.76 6.51
C ALA A 300 4.71 16.05 5.84
N GLU A 301 5.43 17.08 6.32
CA GLU A 301 6.80 17.31 5.85
C GLU A 301 7.65 16.06 6.12
N PRO A 302 8.53 15.68 5.16
CA PRO A 302 9.43 14.55 5.36
C PRO A 302 10.22 14.76 6.65
N LEU A 303 10.20 13.76 7.55
CA LEU A 303 11.08 13.79 8.71
C LEU A 303 12.52 13.91 8.21
N PRO A 304 13.36 14.79 8.79
CA PRO A 304 14.74 14.92 8.37
C PRO A 304 15.42 13.55 8.45
N ALA A 305 16.26 13.26 7.45
CA ALA A 305 17.00 12.01 7.41
C ALA A 305 17.76 11.83 8.74
N PRO A 306 17.73 10.63 9.35
CA PRO A 306 18.50 10.39 10.57
C PRO A 306 19.97 10.68 10.29
N GLY A 307 20.51 11.69 10.97
CA GLY A 307 21.88 12.19 10.78
C GLY A 307 22.00 13.62 10.24
N SER A 308 20.92 14.25 9.77
CA SER A 308 20.93 15.69 9.39
C SER A 308 20.56 16.58 10.58
N ALA A 309 21.24 16.41 11.71
CA ALA A 309 21.34 17.52 12.65
C ALA A 309 22.24 18.55 11.98
N SER A 310 21.64 19.63 11.47
CA SER A 310 22.39 20.84 11.19
C SER A 310 23.07 21.22 12.49
N ALA A 311 24.41 21.24 12.47
CA ALA A 311 25.19 21.77 13.59
C ALA A 311 24.62 23.16 13.93
N PRO A 312 24.42 23.49 15.21
CA PRO A 312 24.03 24.84 15.56
C PRO A 312 25.10 25.80 15.03
N ALA A 313 24.70 26.67 14.10
CA ALA A 313 25.45 27.86 13.79
C ALA A 313 25.56 28.70 15.07
N ASP A 314 26.71 29.34 15.23
CA ASP A 314 27.06 30.28 16.31
C ASP A 314 27.52 29.67 17.64
N ALA A 315 28.76 29.15 17.63
CA ALA A 315 29.66 29.35 18.76
C ALA A 315 30.62 30.52 18.43
N PRO A 316 30.65 31.62 19.20
CA PRO A 316 31.53 32.74 18.93
C PRO A 316 33.00 32.32 19.07
N THR A 317 33.78 32.66 18.05
CA THR A 317 35.22 32.43 17.99
C THR A 317 35.92 33.03 19.22
N PRO A 318 36.69 32.25 20.01
CA PRO A 318 37.43 32.82 21.14
C PRO A 318 38.57 33.69 20.62
N ALA A 319 38.61 34.93 21.10
CA ALA A 319 39.65 35.92 20.80
C ALA A 319 41.06 35.41 21.19
N PRO A 320 42.10 35.76 20.42
CA PRO A 320 43.46 35.31 20.71
C PRO A 320 43.98 35.93 22.02
N ARG A 321 44.34 35.06 22.98
CA ARG A 321 45.03 35.45 24.23
C ARG A 321 46.38 36.09 23.91
N ARG A 322 46.53 37.37 24.27
CA ARG A 322 47.84 38.05 24.33
C ARG A 322 48.74 37.33 25.35
N LYS A 323 49.98 37.03 24.94
CA LYS A 323 51.05 36.57 25.84
C LYS A 323 51.35 37.66 26.88
N PRO A 324 51.54 37.33 28.17
CA PRO A 324 52.15 38.24 29.12
C PRO A 324 53.65 38.35 28.82
N GLY A 325 54.15 39.58 28.78
CA GLY A 325 55.56 39.89 28.60
C GLY A 325 56.42 39.40 29.76
N ALA A 326 57.61 38.91 29.42
CA ALA A 326 58.76 38.92 30.32
C ALA A 326 59.43 40.29 30.17
N GLY A 327 59.63 40.99 31.27
CA GLY A 327 60.27 42.31 31.28
C GLY A 327 61.78 42.25 31.07
N GLN A 328 62.28 43.26 30.36
CA GLN A 328 63.39 44.14 30.72
C GLN A 328 63.26 45.42 29.89
#